data_AF-A0A519LU83-F1
#
_entry.id   AF-A0A519LU83-F1
#
_cell.length_a   1.000
_cell.length_b   1.000
_cell.length_c   1.000
_cell.angle_alpha   90.00
_cell.angle_beta   90.00
_cell.angle_gamma   90.00
#
_symmetry.space_group_name_H-M   'P 1'
#
loop_
_entity.id
_entity.type
_entity.pdbx_description
1 polymer ?
#
loop_
_entity_poly.entity_id
_entity_poly.type
_entity_poly.pdbx_seq_one_letter_code
_entity_poly.pdbx_strand_id
1 'polypeptide(L)'
;VVMTVGVRPNTALAEKMRLHVNRGIVVSDTLQTITDARIYAVGECAAHRGVAYGLVAPLFEQGKVLANHLAEMGIDRYQGSQTSTKLKVTGIDLFSAGDFQGDEHTEEIVMSDPMTGMYKKLVIKDNKLVGACLYGDTVDGSWYFELLREGRAVEEIRDQLMFGPSSAD
;
A
#
# COMPACT_ATOMS: atom_id res chain seq x y z
N VAL A 1 -18.80 -25.46 -2.02
CA VAL A 1 -18.95 -23.99 -1.79
C VAL A 1 -17.62 -23.50 -1.21
N VAL A 2 -17.02 -22.44 -1.79
CA VAL A 2 -15.82 -21.78 -1.26
C VAL A 2 -16.22 -20.35 -0.86
N MET A 3 -15.87 -19.90 0.34
CA MET A 3 -16.17 -18.56 0.84
C MET A 3 -14.90 -17.72 0.95
N THR A 4 -14.90 -16.54 0.33
CA THR A 4 -13.76 -15.59 0.32
C THR A 4 -14.25 -14.20 0.74
N VAL A 5 -14.42 -13.99 2.05
CA VAL A 5 -15.02 -12.78 2.66
C VAL A 5 -14.01 -11.94 3.46
N GLY A 6 -12.73 -12.06 3.12
CA GLY A 6 -11.63 -11.37 3.78
C GLY A 6 -11.00 -12.16 4.93
N VAL A 7 -9.96 -11.58 5.52
CA VAL A 7 -9.19 -12.14 6.64
C VAL A 7 -9.31 -11.24 7.86
N ARG A 8 -9.02 -11.79 9.05
CA ARG A 8 -8.95 -11.03 10.30
C ARG A 8 -7.64 -11.34 11.03
N PRO A 9 -6.98 -10.32 11.60
CA PRO A 9 -5.82 -10.51 12.47
C PRO A 9 -6.08 -11.51 13.59
N ASN A 10 -5.16 -12.47 13.80
CA ASN A 10 -5.26 -13.44 14.89
C ASN A 10 -4.68 -12.83 16.18
N THR A 11 -5.56 -12.30 17.03
CA THR A 11 -5.19 -11.52 18.23
C THR A 11 -5.47 -12.23 19.55
N ALA A 12 -6.01 -13.45 19.51
CA ALA A 12 -6.54 -14.13 20.70
C ALA A 12 -5.51 -14.32 21.83
N LEU A 13 -4.23 -14.54 21.49
CA LEU A 13 -3.15 -14.63 22.49
C LEU A 13 -2.86 -13.27 23.14
N ALA A 14 -2.79 -12.22 22.32
CA ALA A 14 -2.51 -10.87 22.79
C ALA A 14 -3.59 -10.37 23.75
N GLU A 15 -4.86 -10.64 23.45
CA GLU A 15 -6.00 -10.31 24.31
C GLU A 15 -5.93 -11.03 25.66
N LYS A 16 -5.61 -12.34 25.66
CA LYS A 16 -5.41 -13.11 26.89
C LYS A 16 -4.26 -12.57 27.75
N MET A 17 -3.23 -12.04 27.11
CA MET A 17 -2.10 -11.36 27.76
C MET A 17 -2.41 -9.91 28.15
N ARG A 18 -3.64 -9.43 27.90
CA ARG A 18 -4.09 -8.05 28.17
C ARG A 18 -3.32 -6.98 27.39
N LEU A 19 -2.78 -7.34 26.23
CA LEU A 19 -2.19 -6.37 25.30
C LEU A 19 -3.30 -5.56 24.63
N HIS A 20 -3.01 -4.30 24.29
CA HIS A 20 -3.96 -3.48 23.55
C HIS A 20 -4.16 -4.00 22.12
N VAL A 21 -5.41 -4.29 21.79
CA VAL A 21 -5.84 -4.76 20.48
C VAL A 21 -6.91 -3.81 19.94
N ASN A 22 -6.70 -3.31 18.73
CA ASN A 22 -7.66 -2.52 17.98
C ASN A 22 -7.41 -2.73 16.48
N ARG A 23 -8.32 -3.46 15.80
CA ARG A 23 -8.15 -4.00 14.44
C ARG A 23 -6.95 -4.96 14.25
N GLY A 24 -6.00 -5.00 15.18
CA GLY A 24 -4.83 -5.88 15.31
C GLY A 24 -4.13 -5.58 16.64
N ILE A 25 -3.01 -6.25 16.93
CA ILE A 25 -2.16 -5.96 18.11
C ILE A 25 -1.51 -4.59 17.90
N VAL A 26 -1.81 -3.63 18.77
CA VAL A 26 -1.38 -2.24 18.54
C VAL A 26 0.09 -2.08 18.86
N VAL A 27 0.84 -1.57 17.89
CA VAL A 27 2.29 -1.40 17.96
C VAL A 27 2.77 0.03 17.70
N SER A 28 3.93 0.36 18.25
CA SER A 28 4.68 1.59 18.00
C SER A 28 5.50 1.54 16.70
N ASP A 29 6.21 2.62 16.37
CA ASP A 29 7.08 2.72 15.19
C ASP A 29 8.28 1.74 15.22
N THR A 30 8.61 1.15 16.36
CA THR A 30 9.64 0.09 16.52
C THR A 30 9.03 -1.31 16.60
N LEU A 31 7.71 -1.41 16.37
CA LEU A 31 6.89 -2.62 16.43
C LEU A 31 6.73 -3.26 17.81
N GLN A 32 7.13 -2.55 18.87
CA GLN A 32 6.80 -2.91 20.25
C GLN A 32 5.31 -2.75 20.48
N THR A 33 4.69 -3.68 21.22
CA THR A 33 3.30 -3.49 21.66
C THR A 33 3.21 -2.29 22.58
N ILE A 34 2.12 -1.53 22.50
CA ILE A 34 1.99 -0.30 23.29
C ILE A 34 1.79 -0.54 24.79
N THR A 35 1.40 -1.76 25.17
CA THR A 35 1.11 -2.13 26.57
C THR A 35 2.33 -2.72 27.27
N ASP A 36 3.17 -3.48 26.55
CA ASP A 36 4.40 -4.07 27.08
C ASP A 36 5.53 -3.98 26.05
N ALA A 37 6.52 -3.13 26.34
CA ALA A 37 7.66 -2.87 25.46
C ALA A 37 8.59 -4.08 25.26
N ARG A 38 8.43 -5.15 26.04
CA ARG A 38 9.21 -6.40 25.89
C ARG A 38 8.61 -7.33 24.84
N ILE A 39 7.35 -7.09 24.45
CA ILE A 39 6.63 -7.89 23.47
C ILE A 39 6.53 -7.08 22.18
N TYR A 40 6.72 -7.77 21.06
CA TYR A 40 6.64 -7.22 19.72
C TYR A 40 5.54 -7.94 18.94
N ALA A 41 4.93 -7.25 17.98
CA ALA A 41 4.07 -7.87 16.99
C ALA A 41 4.50 -7.41 15.60
N VAL A 42 4.54 -8.35 14.67
CA VAL A 42 4.96 -8.12 13.29
C VAL A 42 4.03 -8.86 12.35
N GLY A 43 3.73 -8.23 11.23
CA GLY A 43 2.95 -8.77 10.15
C GLY A 43 1.45 -8.52 10.25
N GLU A 44 0.64 -9.42 9.69
CA GLU A 44 -0.81 -9.18 9.52
C GLU A 44 -1.54 -9.05 10.86
N CYS A 45 -0.95 -9.57 11.95
CA CYS A 45 -1.51 -9.42 13.28
C CYS A 45 -1.26 -8.03 13.89
N ALA A 46 -0.32 -7.25 13.37
CA ALA A 46 0.07 -5.96 13.91
C ALA A 46 -0.78 -4.81 13.35
N ALA A 47 -1.22 -3.92 14.23
CA ALA A 47 -1.89 -2.67 13.89
C ALA A 47 -0.95 -1.50 14.22
N HIS A 48 -0.37 -0.88 13.19
CA HIS A 48 0.48 0.30 13.32
C HIS A 48 -0.32 1.54 12.93
N ARG A 49 -0.36 2.55 13.80
CA ARG A 49 -1.12 3.81 13.58
C ARG A 49 -2.58 3.58 13.13
N GLY A 50 -3.21 2.55 13.68
CA GLY A 50 -4.61 2.19 13.37
C GLY A 50 -4.82 1.34 12.11
N VAL A 51 -3.74 0.99 11.38
CA VAL A 51 -3.78 0.21 10.14
C VAL A 51 -3.20 -1.18 10.39
N ALA A 52 -3.95 -2.22 10.01
CA ALA A 52 -3.48 -3.60 9.92
C ALA A 52 -3.41 -4.00 8.44
N TYR A 53 -2.22 -4.33 7.97
CA TYR A 53 -1.98 -4.65 6.56
C TYR A 53 -2.19 -6.14 6.30
N GLY A 54 -2.96 -6.48 5.26
CA GLY A 54 -3.13 -7.85 4.76
C GLY A 54 -2.31 -8.13 3.50
N LEU A 55 -1.09 -7.60 3.43
CA LEU A 55 -0.23 -7.65 2.24
C LEU A 55 1.21 -7.99 2.62
N VAL A 56 1.92 -8.71 1.75
CA VAL A 56 3.29 -9.18 2.01
C VAL A 56 4.33 -8.04 2.03
N ALA A 57 4.18 -7.00 1.21
CA ALA A 57 5.17 -5.92 1.14
C ALA A 57 5.32 -5.15 2.48
N PRO A 58 4.24 -4.71 3.15
CA PRO A 58 4.31 -4.13 4.49
C PRO A 58 4.98 -5.03 5.52
N LEU A 59 4.79 -6.35 5.44
CA LEU A 59 5.40 -7.34 6.34
C LEU A 59 6.93 -7.34 6.25
N PHE A 60 7.49 -7.20 5.04
CA PHE A 60 8.94 -7.12 4.87
C PHE A 60 9.52 -5.83 5.45
N GLU A 61 8.85 -4.68 5.25
CA GLU A 61 9.26 -3.40 5.83
C GLU A 61 9.21 -3.45 7.37
N GLN A 62 8.13 -3.98 7.92
CA GLN A 62 7.98 -4.21 9.35
C GLN A 62 9.08 -5.12 9.91
N GLY A 63 9.35 -6.25 9.24
CA GLY A 63 10.41 -7.18 9.65
C GLY A 63 11.80 -6.54 9.65
N LYS A 64 12.10 -5.70 8.64
CA LYS A 64 13.36 -4.95 8.57
C LYS A 64 13.53 -3.99 9.75
N VAL A 65 12.49 -3.23 10.09
CA VAL A 65 12.51 -2.29 11.22
C VAL A 65 12.69 -3.04 12.54
N LEU A 66 11.91 -4.11 12.75
CA LEU A 66 12.01 -4.92 13.96
C LEU A 66 13.40 -5.56 14.10
N ALA A 67 13.97 -6.09 13.02
CA ALA A 67 15.31 -6.66 13.04
C ALA A 67 16.38 -5.62 13.42
N ASN A 68 16.31 -4.40 12.86
CA ASN A 68 17.21 -3.30 13.24
C ASN A 68 17.07 -2.92 14.72
N HIS A 69 15.84 -2.91 15.24
CA HIS A 69 15.58 -2.58 16.63
C HIS A 69 16.13 -3.65 17.58
N LEU A 70 15.87 -4.94 17.30
CA LEU A 70 16.36 -6.07 18.11
C LEU A 70 17.88 -6.24 18.03
N ALA A 71 18.50 -5.84 16.92
CA ALA A 71 19.95 -5.82 16.76
C ALA A 71 20.62 -4.58 17.40
N GLU A 72 19.87 -3.75 18.12
CA GLU A 72 20.34 -2.53 18.78
C GLU A 72 21.00 -1.51 17.83
N MET A 73 20.65 -1.58 16.54
CA MET A 73 21.16 -0.63 15.53
C MET A 73 20.45 0.73 15.60
N GLY A 74 19.25 0.79 16.19
CA GLY A 74 18.61 2.02 16.69
C GLY A 74 18.18 3.08 15.65
N ILE A 75 18.35 2.83 14.35
CA ILE A 75 18.19 3.86 13.31
C ILE A 75 16.86 3.83 12.57
N ASP A 76 16.16 2.69 12.52
CA ASP A 76 15.02 2.51 11.63
C ASP A 76 13.67 2.62 12.37
N ARG A 77 12.66 3.18 11.70
CA ARG A 77 11.30 3.35 12.24
C ARG A 77 10.27 3.07 11.16
N TYR A 78 9.30 2.25 11.49
CA TYR A 78 8.18 1.97 10.60
C TYR A 78 7.22 3.17 10.59
N GLN A 79 7.09 3.82 9.43
CA GLN A 79 6.23 4.99 9.26
C GLN A 79 4.85 4.64 8.67
N GLY A 80 4.59 3.35 8.44
CA GLY A 80 3.46 2.87 7.65
C GLY A 80 3.88 2.65 6.20
N SER A 81 3.23 1.67 5.56
CA SER A 81 3.49 1.33 4.16
C SER A 81 2.47 2.00 3.25
N GLN A 82 2.95 2.55 2.14
CA GLN A 82 2.10 2.75 0.97
C GLN A 82 1.95 1.41 0.25
N THR A 83 0.74 1.10 -0.22
CA THR A 83 0.45 -0.21 -0.81
C THR A 83 0.04 -0.08 -2.27
N SER A 84 0.48 -1.06 -3.05
CA SER A 84 -0.10 -1.37 -4.35
C SER A 84 -0.65 -2.78 -4.31
N THR A 85 -1.69 -3.03 -5.09
CA THR A 85 -2.31 -4.35 -5.23
C THR A 85 -2.28 -4.73 -6.69
N LYS A 86 -1.63 -5.86 -6.99
CA LYS A 86 -1.67 -6.49 -8.31
C LYS A 86 -2.39 -7.82 -8.21
N LEU A 87 -3.47 -7.98 -8.97
CA LEU A 87 -4.18 -9.24 -9.06
C LEU A 87 -3.40 -10.19 -9.99
N LYS A 88 -3.15 -11.41 -9.54
CA LYS A 88 -2.50 -12.46 -10.33
C LYS A 88 -3.49 -13.58 -10.64
N VAL A 89 -4.53 -13.25 -11.40
CA VAL A 89 -5.50 -14.23 -11.90
C VAL A 89 -5.25 -14.39 -13.39
N THR A 90 -5.23 -15.63 -13.88
CA THR A 90 -5.02 -15.91 -15.30
C THR A 90 -6.05 -15.18 -16.16
N GLY A 91 -5.58 -14.36 -17.10
CA GLY A 91 -6.43 -13.59 -18.00
C GLY A 91 -7.00 -12.30 -17.39
N ILE A 92 -6.61 -11.93 -16.16
CA ILE A 92 -6.98 -10.64 -15.55
C ILE A 92 -5.72 -9.96 -15.05
N ASP A 93 -5.30 -8.94 -15.78
CA ASP A 93 -4.27 -8.01 -15.36
C ASP A 93 -4.94 -6.79 -14.72
N LEU A 94 -4.83 -6.68 -13.39
CA LEU A 94 -5.37 -5.56 -12.62
C LEU A 94 -4.31 -5.06 -11.64
N PHE A 95 -4.13 -3.74 -11.61
CA PHE A 95 -3.25 -3.04 -10.70
C PHE A 95 -3.98 -1.85 -10.09
N SER A 96 -3.75 -1.60 -8.80
CA SER A 96 -4.20 -0.38 -8.12
C SER A 96 -3.18 0.09 -7.09
N ALA A 97 -3.09 1.41 -6.89
CA ALA A 97 -2.24 2.02 -5.87
C ALA A 97 -2.85 3.34 -5.37
N GLY A 98 -2.59 3.65 -4.10
CA GLY A 98 -3.01 4.90 -3.45
C GLY A 98 -4.52 5.15 -3.47
N ASP A 99 -4.89 6.44 -3.48
CA ASP A 99 -6.28 6.89 -3.59
C ASP A 99 -6.68 7.04 -5.06
N PHE A 100 -7.03 5.91 -5.67
CA PHE A 100 -7.49 5.85 -7.06
C PHE A 100 -9.00 6.16 -7.20
N GLN A 101 -9.72 6.41 -6.11
CA GLN A 101 -11.11 6.84 -6.17
C GLN A 101 -11.20 8.33 -6.45
N GLY A 102 -10.42 9.14 -5.73
CA GLY A 102 -10.45 10.60 -5.83
C GLY A 102 -11.65 11.22 -5.11
N ASP A 103 -11.64 12.54 -5.03
CA ASP A 103 -12.69 13.40 -4.49
C ASP A 103 -12.86 14.68 -5.33
N GLU A 104 -13.74 15.59 -4.89
CA GLU A 104 -14.00 16.88 -5.56
C GLU A 104 -12.81 17.84 -5.60
N HIS A 105 -11.73 17.53 -4.87
CA HIS A 105 -10.47 18.27 -4.86
C HIS A 105 -9.36 17.56 -5.66
N THR A 106 -9.72 16.52 -6.42
CA THR A 106 -8.78 15.79 -7.28
C THR A 106 -9.12 15.93 -8.74
N GLU A 107 -8.10 15.76 -9.58
CA GLU A 107 -8.23 15.68 -11.03
C GLU A 107 -8.06 14.24 -11.48
N GLU A 108 -8.85 13.83 -12.48
CA GLU A 108 -8.80 12.48 -13.04
C GLU A 108 -8.34 12.51 -14.49
N ILE A 109 -7.35 11.68 -14.84
CA ILE A 109 -7.01 11.38 -16.23
C ILE A 109 -7.43 9.93 -16.48
N VAL A 110 -8.31 9.73 -17.47
CA VAL A 110 -8.88 8.41 -17.78
C VAL A 110 -8.64 8.07 -19.24
N MET A 111 -8.11 6.87 -19.47
CA MET A 111 -8.04 6.22 -20.77
C MET A 111 -8.84 4.92 -20.71
N SER A 112 -9.80 4.76 -21.63
CA SER A 112 -10.62 3.55 -21.72
C SER A 112 -10.78 3.13 -23.17
N ASP A 113 -10.39 1.88 -23.45
CA ASP A 113 -10.65 1.20 -24.70
C ASP A 113 -11.31 -0.16 -24.39
N PRO A 114 -12.65 -0.21 -24.36
CA PRO A 114 -13.38 -1.45 -24.10
C PRO A 114 -13.16 -2.54 -25.15
N MET A 115 -12.76 -2.19 -26.38
CA MET A 115 -12.54 -3.18 -27.45
C MET A 115 -11.25 -3.98 -27.20
N THR A 116 -10.20 -3.31 -26.71
CA THR A 116 -8.95 -3.98 -26.32
C THR A 116 -8.95 -4.43 -24.86
N GLY A 117 -9.97 -4.05 -24.08
CA GLY A 117 -10.07 -4.36 -22.66
C GLY A 117 -9.12 -3.53 -21.80
N MET A 118 -8.71 -2.35 -22.26
CA MET A 118 -7.79 -1.46 -21.56
C MET A 118 -8.56 -0.41 -20.75
N TYR A 119 -8.15 -0.21 -19.50
CA TYR A 119 -8.56 0.92 -18.69
C TYR A 119 -7.39 1.42 -17.84
N LYS A 120 -7.09 2.71 -17.87
CA LYS A 120 -6.14 3.37 -16.98
C LYS A 120 -6.80 4.62 -16.40
N LYS A 121 -6.82 4.74 -15.07
CA LYS A 121 -7.25 5.91 -14.32
C LYS A 121 -6.11 6.38 -13.43
N LEU A 122 -5.77 7.66 -13.54
CA LEU A 122 -4.80 8.34 -12.71
C LEU A 122 -5.52 9.46 -11.95
N VAL A 123 -5.26 9.57 -10.65
CA VAL A 123 -5.83 10.60 -9.77
C VAL A 123 -4.71 11.52 -9.30
N ILE A 124 -4.91 12.82 -9.50
CA ILE A 124 -3.92 13.85 -9.23
C ILE A 124 -4.48 14.84 -8.19
N LYS A 125 -3.64 15.24 -7.24
CA LYS A 125 -3.95 16.28 -6.25
C LYS A 125 -2.71 17.15 -6.06
N ASP A 126 -2.87 18.47 -6.08
CA ASP A 126 -1.76 19.43 -5.90
C ASP A 126 -0.55 19.14 -6.81
N ASN A 127 -0.81 18.88 -8.10
CA ASN A 127 0.18 18.47 -9.11
C ASN A 127 0.95 17.18 -8.77
N LYS A 128 0.44 16.30 -7.90
CA LYS A 128 1.06 15.02 -7.54
C LYS A 128 0.13 13.87 -7.85
N LEU A 129 0.69 12.76 -8.32
CA LEU A 129 -0.07 11.52 -8.47
C LEU A 129 -0.41 10.96 -7.07
N VAL A 130 -1.69 10.80 -6.77
CA VAL A 130 -2.19 10.26 -5.50
C VAL A 130 -2.86 8.90 -5.63
N GLY A 131 -3.18 8.48 -6.86
CA GLY A 131 -3.72 7.15 -7.11
C GLY A 131 -3.64 6.71 -8.56
N ALA A 132 -3.61 5.40 -8.76
CA ALA A 132 -3.60 4.77 -10.08
C ALA A 132 -4.43 3.48 -10.06
N CYS A 133 -5.21 3.24 -11.13
CA CYS A 133 -5.95 2.00 -11.37
C CYS A 133 -5.79 1.60 -12.83
N LEU A 134 -5.29 0.40 -13.08
CA LEU A 134 -4.99 -0.12 -14.41
C LEU A 134 -5.62 -1.49 -14.59
N TYR A 135 -6.24 -1.72 -15.74
CA TYR A 135 -6.83 -2.99 -16.15
C TYR A 135 -6.46 -3.30 -17.61
N GLY A 136 -6.15 -4.56 -17.88
CA GLY A 136 -5.68 -5.04 -19.19
C GLY A 136 -4.18 -4.78 -19.36
N ASP A 137 -3.78 -3.53 -19.63
CA ASP A 137 -2.38 -3.15 -19.67
C ASP A 137 -1.93 -2.58 -18.32
N THR A 138 -1.15 -3.37 -17.58
CA THR A 138 -0.64 -3.04 -16.24
C THR A 138 0.89 -2.91 -16.18
N VAL A 139 1.56 -2.82 -17.33
CA VAL A 139 3.03 -2.81 -17.42
C VAL A 139 3.63 -1.66 -16.62
N ASP A 140 3.03 -0.47 -16.72
CA ASP A 140 3.53 0.75 -16.07
C ASP A 140 3.14 0.85 -14.58
N GLY A 141 2.43 -0.12 -14.02
CA GLY A 141 1.91 -0.04 -12.64
C GLY A 141 2.98 0.23 -11.59
N SER A 142 4.16 -0.40 -11.73
CA SER A 142 5.28 -0.18 -10.82
C SER A 142 5.82 1.25 -10.89
N TRP A 143 5.87 1.84 -12.08
CA TRP A 143 6.34 3.22 -12.27
C TRP A 143 5.37 4.23 -11.65
N TYR A 144 4.06 4.06 -11.84
CA TYR A 144 3.06 4.88 -11.17
C TYR A 144 3.15 4.77 -9.65
N PHE A 145 3.43 3.57 -9.12
CA PHE A 145 3.60 3.36 -7.69
C PHE A 145 4.84 4.09 -7.15
N GLU A 146 5.95 4.06 -7.87
CA GLU A 146 7.17 4.80 -7.52
C GLU A 146 6.91 6.31 -7.52
N LEU A 147 6.27 6.84 -8.56
CA LEU A 147 5.92 8.26 -8.66
C LEU A 147 5.04 8.73 -7.48
N LEU A 148 4.07 7.90 -7.09
CA LEU A 148 3.20 8.13 -5.94
C LEU A 148 3.99 8.10 -4.61
N ARG A 149 4.92 7.16 -4.45
CA ARG A 149 5.78 7.06 -3.26
C ARG A 149 6.72 8.24 -3.12
N GLU A 150 7.28 8.72 -4.22
CA GLU A 150 8.18 9.87 -4.22
C GLU A 150 7.43 11.20 -4.01
N GLY A 151 6.13 11.24 -4.35
CA GLY A 151 5.31 12.45 -4.21
C GLY A 151 5.82 13.60 -5.08
N ARG A 152 6.44 13.27 -6.22
CA ARG A 152 6.97 14.25 -7.19
C ARG A 152 5.84 14.98 -7.90
N ALA A 153 6.13 16.24 -8.25
CA ALA A 153 5.25 16.98 -9.13
C ALA A 153 5.23 16.34 -10.52
N VAL A 154 4.04 16.21 -11.11
CA VAL A 154 3.82 15.57 -12.43
C VAL A 154 3.52 16.57 -13.53
N GLU A 155 3.61 17.87 -13.24
CA GLU A 155 3.26 18.96 -14.16
C GLU A 155 4.07 18.91 -15.46
N GLU A 156 5.38 18.66 -15.38
CA GLU A 156 6.27 18.60 -16.55
C GLU A 156 5.98 17.41 -17.48
N ILE A 157 5.48 16.30 -16.92
CA ILE A 157 5.22 15.06 -17.65
C ILE A 157 3.72 14.83 -17.86
N ARG A 158 2.87 15.81 -17.54
CA ARG A 158 1.42 15.60 -17.42
C ARG A 158 0.79 15.07 -18.71
N ASP A 159 1.20 15.59 -19.85
CA ASP A 159 0.65 15.21 -21.17
C ASP A 159 1.06 13.79 -21.60
N GLN A 160 2.19 13.31 -21.08
CA GLN A 160 2.72 11.97 -21.37
C GLN A 160 2.40 10.97 -20.25
N LEU A 161 1.94 11.46 -19.09
CA LEU A 161 1.78 10.68 -17.87
C LEU A 161 0.96 9.40 -18.08
N MET A 162 -0.06 9.46 -18.93
CA MET A 162 -0.95 8.31 -19.23
C MET A 162 -0.25 7.15 -19.96
N PHE A 163 0.82 7.44 -20.68
CA PHE A 163 1.52 6.49 -21.56
C PHE A 163 2.79 5.91 -20.92
N GLY A 164 3.06 6.25 -19.66
CA GLY A 164 4.19 5.72 -18.91
C GLY A 164 5.52 6.41 -19.23
N PRO A 165 6.65 5.87 -18.72
CA PRO A 165 7.96 6.48 -18.86
C PRO A 165 8.48 6.45 -20.32
N SER A 166 8.06 5.47 -21.12
CA SER A 166 8.53 5.24 -22.49
C SER A 166 8.20 6.39 -23.46
N SER A 167 7.25 7.25 -23.10
CA SER A 167 6.80 8.41 -23.87
C SER A 167 7.31 9.74 -23.31
N ALA A 168 8.05 9.71 -22.19
CA ALA A 168 8.51 10.90 -21.47
C ALA A 168 9.96 11.31 -21.79
N ASP A 169 10.61 10.59 -22.71
CA ASP A 169 11.93 10.91 -23.29
C ASP A 169 11.81 11.71 -24.60
#